data_AF-A0A1L7XLJ5-F1
#
_entry.id   AF-A0A1L7XLJ5-F1
#
_cell.length_a   1.000
_cell.length_b   1.000
_cell.length_c   1.000
_cell.angle_alpha   90.00
_cell.angle_beta   90.00
_cell.angle_gamma   90.00
#
_symmetry.space_group_name_H-M   'P 1'
#
loop_
_entity.id
_entity.type
_entity.pdbx_description
1 polymer ?
#
loop_
_entity_poly.entity_id
_entity_poly.type
_entity_poly.pdbx_seq_one_letter_code
_entity_poly.pdbx_strand_id
1 'polypeptide(L)'
;MSTISSVPFAEAPWLRGATSPYYNDSHLKWQQKCRNFITENLSQHAVEWEKTGVVPSEVFQKFAAGNFLLPSLPPPLNVNILKSLSRCGLSGIQGSLVTGMAFGVPPLLKFANEELQQDGGSDLSNILTTAEKSKDGGSYIVNGQKKWITNGIWADYGTMLVRTGSAGPSGLSLLLVPLKGHPGVEMRKLAVSGAQTSGTTFIDLDNVIVPISNLIGKEGMGMKYTVTNFNHERISLAITGTVQARVALSSAFAYTMKREAFGKTLLDQPVVRHRIAKCGAELEALWALVEQVVHQLTSPSSADEGEVEIGAMAALAKVQAGRVLDKCVRCAVLLFGGSGYTKSGQGELIEMLSREVHGPRIFGGSEDILLDLAVRQLAKLYVKTSAGSTSRL
;
A
#
# COMPACT_ATOMS: atom_id res chain seq x y z
N MET A 1 -26.69 9.11 -4.21
CA MET A 1 -25.29 9.55 -4.04
C MET A 1 -24.88 9.31 -2.60
N SER A 2 -23.71 8.70 -2.36
CA SER A 2 -23.18 8.53 -1.00
C SER A 2 -22.83 9.88 -0.40
N THR A 3 -23.41 10.19 0.76
CA THR A 3 -23.26 11.48 1.46
C THR A 3 -21.91 11.58 2.17
N ILE A 4 -21.45 12.81 2.42
CA ILE A 4 -20.25 13.09 3.20
C ILE A 4 -20.57 12.82 4.67
N SER A 5 -19.74 12.04 5.36
CA SER A 5 -19.98 11.72 6.76
C SER A 5 -19.87 12.97 7.65
N SER A 6 -20.85 13.18 8.51
CA SER A 6 -20.82 14.23 9.54
C SER A 6 -20.03 13.82 10.77
N VAL A 7 -19.63 12.55 10.89
CA VAL A 7 -18.85 12.06 12.03
C VAL A 7 -17.45 12.69 12.02
N PRO A 8 -16.99 13.28 13.13
CA PRO A 8 -15.62 13.79 13.23
C PRO A 8 -14.56 12.75 12.84
N PHE A 9 -13.50 13.23 12.18
CA PHE A 9 -12.36 12.45 11.67
C PHE A 9 -12.66 11.46 10.52
N ALA A 10 -13.92 11.19 10.21
CA ALA A 10 -14.31 10.27 9.14
C ALA A 10 -13.90 10.76 7.75
N GLU A 11 -13.88 12.08 7.56
CA GLU A 11 -13.61 12.74 6.29
C GLU A 11 -12.44 13.71 6.46
N ALA A 12 -11.61 13.81 5.42
CA ALA A 12 -10.58 14.84 5.34
C ALA A 12 -11.23 16.25 5.36
N PRO A 13 -10.58 17.26 5.96
CA PRO A 13 -11.15 18.61 6.06
C PRO A 13 -11.64 19.20 4.73
N TRP A 14 -10.90 18.99 3.63
CA TRP A 14 -11.25 19.54 2.31
C TRP A 14 -12.56 19.00 1.74
N LEU A 15 -12.95 17.76 2.08
CA LEU A 15 -14.24 17.19 1.69
C LEU A 15 -15.40 17.84 2.44
N ARG A 16 -15.14 18.51 3.57
CA ARG A 16 -16.13 19.23 4.36
C ARG A 16 -16.13 20.74 4.09
N GLY A 17 -15.52 21.16 2.98
CA GLY A 17 -15.50 22.55 2.53
C GLY A 17 -14.33 23.39 3.06
N ALA A 18 -13.37 22.79 3.78
CA ALA A 18 -12.13 23.50 4.10
C ALA A 18 -11.33 23.78 2.82
N THR A 19 -10.67 24.93 2.75
CA THR A 19 -9.77 25.26 1.65
C THR A 19 -8.59 24.30 1.61
N SER A 20 -8.15 23.93 0.41
CA SER A 20 -6.96 23.11 0.22
C SER A 20 -6.17 23.58 -1.00
N PRO A 21 -4.84 23.70 -0.91
CA PRO A 21 -4.00 24.01 -2.06
C PRO A 21 -3.80 22.81 -2.99
N TYR A 22 -4.20 21.60 -2.58
CA TYR A 22 -3.89 20.35 -3.28
C TYR A 22 -5.04 19.80 -4.13
N TYR A 23 -6.29 20.24 -3.89
CA TYR A 23 -7.47 19.71 -4.57
C TYR A 23 -8.17 20.75 -5.44
N ASN A 24 -8.78 20.26 -6.50
CA ASN A 24 -9.58 21.04 -7.44
C ASN A 24 -10.86 20.25 -7.77
N ASP A 25 -11.71 20.81 -8.64
CA ASP A 25 -12.99 20.19 -9.01
C ASP A 25 -12.87 18.83 -9.68
N SER A 26 -11.79 18.57 -10.43
CA SER A 26 -11.60 17.26 -11.07
C SER A 26 -11.30 16.19 -10.02
N HIS A 27 -10.51 16.52 -8.99
CA HIS A 27 -10.27 15.64 -7.85
C HIS A 27 -11.55 15.34 -7.06
N LEU A 28 -12.41 16.34 -6.83
CA LEU A 28 -13.69 16.16 -6.14
C LEU A 28 -14.65 15.25 -6.95
N LYS A 29 -14.77 15.48 -8.26
CA LYS A 29 -15.57 14.64 -9.17
C LYS A 29 -15.09 13.19 -9.16
N TRP A 30 -13.77 12.98 -9.22
CA TRP A 30 -13.18 11.65 -9.12
C TRP A 30 -13.46 11.00 -7.77
N GLN A 31 -13.26 11.74 -6.67
CA GLN A 31 -13.53 11.26 -5.32
C GLN A 31 -14.98 10.77 -5.15
N GLN A 32 -15.94 11.53 -5.67
CA GLN A 32 -17.36 11.16 -5.60
C GLN A 32 -17.67 9.91 -6.43
N LYS A 33 -17.10 9.79 -7.63
CA LYS A 33 -17.24 8.59 -8.47
C LYS A 33 -16.71 7.35 -7.74
N CYS A 34 -15.52 7.44 -7.16
CA CYS A 34 -14.97 6.32 -6.39
C CYS A 34 -15.82 6.01 -5.16
N ARG A 35 -16.22 7.03 -4.38
CA ARG A 35 -17.05 6.88 -3.18
C ARG A 35 -18.32 6.08 -3.49
N ASN A 36 -19.03 6.43 -4.56
CA ASN A 36 -20.24 5.73 -4.96
C ASN A 36 -19.95 4.27 -5.30
N PHE A 37 -18.94 4.01 -6.15
CA PHE A 37 -18.56 2.65 -6.53
C PHE A 37 -18.21 1.78 -5.32
N ILE A 38 -17.36 2.28 -4.41
CA ILE A 38 -16.91 1.54 -3.22
C ILE A 38 -18.08 1.28 -2.26
N THR A 39 -18.94 2.29 -2.05
CA THR A 39 -20.11 2.13 -1.17
C THR A 39 -21.07 1.09 -1.72
N GLU A 40 -21.30 1.08 -3.03
CA GLU A 40 -22.24 0.19 -3.70
C GLU A 40 -21.70 -1.24 -3.86
N ASN A 41 -20.40 -1.39 -4.11
CA ASN A 41 -19.84 -2.68 -4.53
C ASN A 41 -18.90 -3.34 -3.53
N LEU A 42 -18.32 -2.60 -2.58
CA LEU A 42 -17.26 -3.12 -1.68
C LEU A 42 -17.63 -3.03 -0.20
N SER A 43 -17.93 -1.82 0.30
CA SER A 43 -18.03 -1.57 1.75
C SER A 43 -19.05 -2.43 2.48
N GLN A 44 -20.16 -2.79 1.80
CA GLN A 44 -21.25 -3.57 2.36
C GLN A 44 -20.84 -5.01 2.66
N HIS A 45 -19.89 -5.53 1.88
CA HIS A 45 -19.45 -6.92 1.93
C HIS A 45 -18.06 -7.08 2.57
N ALA A 46 -17.38 -5.96 2.86
CA ALA A 46 -15.97 -5.97 3.23
C ALA A 46 -15.65 -6.86 4.44
N VAL A 47 -16.47 -6.77 5.49
CA VAL A 47 -16.34 -7.57 6.72
C VAL A 47 -16.55 -9.07 6.43
N GLU A 48 -17.52 -9.42 5.59
CA GLU A 48 -17.81 -10.81 5.22
C GLU A 48 -16.68 -11.41 4.38
N TRP A 49 -16.21 -10.68 3.37
CA TRP A 49 -15.09 -11.11 2.53
C TRP A 49 -13.81 -11.29 3.35
N GLU A 50 -13.56 -10.41 4.32
CA GLU A 50 -12.41 -10.54 5.19
C GLU A 50 -12.49 -11.77 6.11
N LYS A 51 -13.69 -12.18 6.54
CA LYS A 51 -13.87 -13.44 7.28
C LYS A 51 -13.64 -14.67 6.43
N THR A 52 -14.16 -14.65 5.21
CA THR A 52 -14.05 -15.78 4.26
C THR A 52 -12.69 -15.82 3.58
N GLY A 53 -11.96 -14.70 3.58
CA GLY A 53 -10.65 -14.52 2.97
C GLY A 53 -10.67 -14.51 1.44
N VAL A 54 -11.82 -14.21 0.83
CA VAL A 54 -12.01 -14.21 -0.63
C VAL A 54 -12.87 -13.02 -1.06
N VAL A 55 -12.40 -12.28 -2.06
CA VAL A 55 -13.22 -11.34 -2.82
C VAL A 55 -13.82 -12.09 -4.03
N PRO A 56 -15.15 -12.07 -4.23
CA PRO A 56 -15.78 -12.74 -5.36
C PRO A 56 -15.23 -12.28 -6.72
N SER A 57 -15.07 -13.20 -7.67
CA SER A 57 -14.46 -12.92 -8.98
C SER A 57 -15.22 -11.85 -9.78
N GLU A 58 -16.55 -11.78 -9.66
CA GLU A 58 -17.36 -10.78 -10.35
C GLU A 58 -17.05 -9.34 -9.92
N VAL A 59 -16.48 -9.14 -8.73
CA VAL A 59 -16.07 -7.81 -8.25
C VAL A 59 -14.94 -7.26 -9.10
N PHE A 60 -14.02 -8.11 -9.56
CA PHE A 60 -12.94 -7.72 -10.46
C PHE A 60 -13.48 -7.26 -11.82
N GLN A 61 -14.52 -7.93 -12.34
CA GLN A 61 -15.20 -7.52 -13.57
C GLN A 61 -15.92 -6.17 -13.40
N LYS A 62 -16.60 -5.96 -12.27
CA LYS A 62 -17.21 -4.66 -11.93
C LYS A 62 -16.16 -3.55 -11.81
N PHE A 63 -15.03 -3.86 -11.20
CA PHE A 63 -13.89 -2.94 -11.05
C PHE A 63 -13.31 -2.54 -12.43
N ALA A 64 -13.17 -3.52 -13.33
CA ALA A 64 -12.80 -3.30 -14.72
C ALA A 64 -13.81 -2.41 -15.45
N ALA A 65 -15.08 -2.79 -15.43
CA ALA A 65 -16.16 -2.08 -16.11
C ALA A 65 -16.36 -0.64 -15.59
N GLY A 66 -16.06 -0.39 -14.31
CA GLY A 66 -16.09 0.95 -13.71
C GLY A 66 -14.93 1.85 -14.16
N ASN A 67 -14.00 1.35 -14.97
CA ASN A 67 -12.74 1.98 -15.34
C ASN A 67 -11.86 2.27 -14.12
N PHE A 68 -11.80 1.36 -13.14
CA PHE A 68 -10.87 1.44 -12.01
C PHE A 68 -9.55 0.69 -12.29
N LEU A 69 -9.49 -0.14 -13.33
CA LEU A 69 -8.25 -0.79 -13.81
C LEU A 69 -7.32 0.18 -14.56
N LEU A 70 -7.86 0.95 -15.51
CA LEU A 70 -7.10 1.85 -16.39
C LEU A 70 -6.35 2.98 -15.67
N PRO A 71 -6.94 3.69 -14.68
CA PRO A 71 -6.20 4.74 -13.97
C PRO A 71 -5.20 4.17 -12.94
N SER A 72 -5.12 2.84 -12.80
CA SER A 72 -4.07 2.10 -12.08
C SER A 72 -2.86 1.71 -12.97
N LEU A 73 -2.88 2.08 -14.26
CA LEU A 73 -1.77 1.95 -15.23
C LEU A 73 -1.28 3.38 -15.64
N PRO A 74 -0.08 3.58 -16.24
CA PRO A 74 0.83 4.73 -15.99
C PRO A 74 0.36 6.08 -16.58
N PRO A 75 0.98 7.26 -16.26
CA PRO A 75 2.03 7.61 -15.26
C PRO A 75 1.75 8.93 -14.45
N PRO A 76 2.41 9.20 -13.29
CA PRO A 76 2.75 8.31 -12.18
C PRO A 76 1.48 7.63 -11.60
N LEU A 77 1.65 6.60 -10.76
CA LEU A 77 0.55 5.93 -10.06
C LEU A 77 -0.40 6.96 -9.45
N ASN A 78 -1.64 7.01 -9.92
CA ASN A 78 -2.61 8.02 -9.52
C ASN A 78 -3.01 7.78 -8.05
N VAL A 79 -2.30 8.46 -7.16
CA VAL A 79 -2.46 8.40 -5.72
C VAL A 79 -3.90 8.69 -5.26
N ASN A 80 -4.69 9.39 -6.09
CA ASN A 80 -6.09 9.68 -5.81
C ASN A 80 -7.00 8.42 -5.82
N ILE A 81 -6.58 7.33 -6.46
CA ILE A 81 -7.33 6.07 -6.51
C ILE A 81 -7.17 5.28 -5.22
N LEU A 82 -5.93 5.19 -4.73
CA LEU A 82 -5.57 4.49 -3.49
C LEU A 82 -6.27 5.10 -2.27
N LYS A 83 -6.44 6.44 -2.27
CA LYS A 83 -7.25 7.18 -1.28
C LYS A 83 -8.70 6.70 -1.22
N SER A 84 -9.27 6.28 -2.34
CA SER A 84 -10.65 5.86 -2.39
C SER A 84 -10.84 4.41 -1.96
N LEU A 85 -10.06 3.46 -2.47
CA LEU A 85 -10.26 2.02 -2.21
C LEU A 85 -10.02 1.63 -0.75
N SER A 86 -9.15 2.36 -0.08
CA SER A 86 -8.88 2.22 1.36
C SER A 86 -10.10 2.54 2.24
N ARG A 87 -11.16 3.17 1.71
CA ARG A 87 -12.33 3.59 2.49
C ARG A 87 -13.14 2.45 3.09
N CYS A 88 -13.03 1.24 2.55
CA CYS A 88 -13.62 0.06 3.18
C CYS A 88 -12.92 -0.29 4.52
N GLY A 89 -11.76 0.30 4.81
CA GLY A 89 -11.02 0.13 6.06
C GLY A 89 -10.21 -1.17 6.15
N LEU A 90 -10.42 -2.14 5.26
CA LEU A 90 -9.74 -3.44 5.28
C LEU A 90 -8.77 -3.51 4.09
N SER A 91 -7.47 -3.65 4.38
CA SER A 91 -6.43 -3.54 3.36
C SER A 91 -6.43 -4.72 2.38
N GLY A 92 -7.01 -5.86 2.79
CA GLY A 92 -7.05 -7.07 1.99
C GLY A 92 -7.80 -6.91 0.65
N ILE A 93 -8.90 -6.16 0.64
CA ILE A 93 -9.72 -5.95 -0.56
C ILE A 93 -8.99 -5.06 -1.56
N GLN A 94 -8.34 -4.01 -1.07
CA GLN A 94 -7.46 -3.17 -1.88
C GLN A 94 -6.30 -4.00 -2.43
N GLY A 95 -5.62 -4.79 -1.61
CA GLY A 95 -4.54 -5.68 -2.05
C GLY A 95 -5.00 -6.60 -3.18
N SER A 96 -6.15 -7.25 -2.98
CA SER A 96 -6.79 -8.12 -3.98
C SER A 96 -6.97 -7.42 -5.33
N LEU A 97 -7.55 -6.23 -5.33
CA LEU A 97 -7.94 -5.54 -6.56
C LEU A 97 -6.79 -4.78 -7.24
N VAL A 98 -5.81 -4.32 -6.46
CA VAL A 98 -4.85 -3.31 -6.91
C VAL A 98 -3.42 -3.83 -7.00
N THR A 99 -3.00 -4.84 -6.23
CA THR A 99 -1.59 -5.25 -6.18
C THR A 99 -1.05 -5.67 -7.54
N GLY A 100 -1.79 -6.48 -8.29
CA GLY A 100 -1.38 -6.87 -9.65
C GLY A 100 -1.13 -5.65 -10.54
N MET A 101 -1.98 -4.62 -10.42
CA MET A 101 -1.94 -3.42 -11.26
C MET A 101 -0.92 -2.37 -10.80
N ALA A 102 -0.72 -2.23 -9.48
CA ALA A 102 0.15 -1.22 -8.89
C ALA A 102 1.59 -1.68 -8.71
N PHE A 103 1.84 -3.00 -8.73
CA PHE A 103 3.17 -3.58 -8.49
C PHE A 103 3.58 -4.58 -9.56
N GLY A 104 2.65 -5.43 -10.03
CA GLY A 104 2.97 -6.46 -11.03
C GLY A 104 3.09 -5.92 -12.46
N VAL A 105 2.14 -5.08 -12.88
CA VAL A 105 2.07 -4.52 -14.24
C VAL A 105 3.01 -3.34 -14.50
N PRO A 106 3.33 -2.43 -13.56
CA PRO A 106 4.16 -1.26 -13.87
C PRO A 106 5.55 -1.62 -14.41
N PRO A 107 6.26 -2.65 -13.90
CA PRO A 107 7.50 -3.08 -14.52
C PRO A 107 7.33 -3.54 -15.97
N LEU A 108 6.21 -4.18 -16.32
CA LEU A 108 5.93 -4.56 -17.71
C LEU A 108 5.75 -3.34 -18.60
N LEU A 109 4.92 -2.38 -18.18
CA LEU A 109 4.63 -1.19 -18.99
C LEU A 109 5.83 -0.26 -19.15
N LYS A 110 6.71 -0.23 -18.14
CA LYS A 110 7.85 0.67 -18.12
C LYS A 110 9.11 0.04 -18.72
N PHE A 111 9.36 -1.25 -18.47
CA PHE A 111 10.62 -1.91 -18.89
C PHE A 111 10.49 -2.84 -20.09
N ALA A 112 9.28 -3.27 -20.50
CA ALA A 112 9.17 -4.15 -21.67
C ALA A 112 9.56 -3.45 -22.98
N ASN A 113 9.61 -2.11 -23.03
CA ASN A 113 10.25 -1.29 -24.06
C ASN A 113 11.21 -0.29 -23.38
N GLU A 114 12.26 0.16 -24.07
CA GLU A 114 13.38 0.90 -23.46
C GLU A 114 12.96 2.19 -22.74
N GLU A 115 12.69 2.15 -21.42
CA GLU A 115 12.93 3.26 -20.47
C GLU A 115 12.63 2.97 -18.96
N LEU A 116 13.65 3.13 -18.10
CA LEU A 116 13.68 3.59 -16.68
C LEU A 116 12.67 3.21 -15.54
N GLN A 117 13.16 2.53 -14.47
CA GLN A 117 12.73 2.48 -13.03
C GLN A 117 11.41 1.74 -12.47
N GLN A 118 11.40 0.78 -11.49
CA GLN A 118 10.66 0.75 -10.13
C GLN A 118 10.13 -0.67 -9.51
N ASP A 119 10.60 -1.29 -8.33
CA ASP A 119 10.02 -2.14 -7.12
C ASP A 119 10.67 -3.44 -6.36
N GLY A 120 10.77 -3.58 -4.98
CA GLY A 120 11.04 -4.81 -4.09
C GLY A 120 11.44 -4.84 -2.50
N GLY A 121 11.96 -5.93 -1.89
CA GLY A 121 12.17 -6.09 -0.39
C GLY A 121 13.31 -5.32 0.38
N SER A 122 13.54 -5.62 1.68
CA SER A 122 14.51 -4.87 2.53
C SER A 122 16.00 -5.13 2.24
N ASP A 123 16.38 -6.38 1.96
CA ASP A 123 17.71 -6.74 1.42
C ASP A 123 17.54 -7.53 0.13
N LEU A 124 17.17 -6.79 -0.91
CA LEU A 124 16.95 -7.32 -2.24
C LEU A 124 18.20 -7.89 -2.89
N SER A 125 19.38 -7.49 -2.41
CA SER A 125 20.64 -7.85 -3.05
C SER A 125 20.98 -9.33 -2.87
N ASN A 126 20.38 -9.96 -1.85
CA ASN A 126 20.65 -11.32 -1.41
C ASN A 126 19.49 -12.30 -1.67
N ILE A 127 18.65 -12.05 -2.68
CA ILE A 127 17.66 -13.05 -3.09
C ILE A 127 18.32 -14.35 -3.56
N LEU A 128 17.67 -15.47 -3.27
CA LEU A 128 18.15 -16.82 -3.57
C LEU A 128 17.52 -17.44 -4.83
N THR A 129 16.42 -16.86 -5.33
CA THR A 129 15.79 -17.35 -6.57
C THR A 129 16.72 -17.10 -7.75
N THR A 130 17.08 -18.15 -8.48
CA THR A 130 17.98 -18.10 -9.63
C THR A 130 17.20 -18.28 -10.94
N ALA A 131 17.81 -17.81 -12.03
CA ALA A 131 17.34 -18.02 -13.39
C ALA A 131 18.55 -18.25 -14.30
N GLU A 132 18.76 -19.51 -14.69
CA GLU A 132 19.89 -19.92 -15.52
C GLU A 132 19.46 -20.06 -16.98
N LYS A 133 20.26 -19.58 -17.94
CA LYS A 133 19.93 -19.76 -19.36
C LYS A 133 20.00 -21.24 -19.73
N SER A 134 19.00 -21.72 -20.47
CA SER A 134 19.03 -23.05 -21.07
C SER A 134 20.22 -23.19 -22.03
N LYS A 135 20.66 -24.42 -22.29
CA LYS A 135 21.84 -24.70 -23.14
C LYS A 135 21.68 -24.15 -24.57
N ASP A 136 20.45 -24.08 -25.07
CA ASP A 136 20.11 -23.53 -26.38
C ASP A 136 19.90 -22.00 -26.37
N GLY A 137 19.95 -21.36 -25.19
CA GLY A 137 19.76 -19.93 -25.01
C GLY A 137 18.32 -19.42 -25.20
N GLY A 138 17.35 -20.30 -25.47
CA GLY A 138 15.97 -19.92 -25.76
C GLY A 138 15.12 -19.59 -24.53
N SER A 139 15.56 -19.98 -23.34
CA SER A 139 14.79 -19.85 -22.10
C SER A 139 15.68 -19.66 -20.87
N TYR A 140 15.06 -19.27 -19.76
CA TYR A 140 15.59 -19.38 -18.41
C TYR A 140 14.96 -20.57 -17.69
N ILE A 141 15.75 -21.27 -16.88
CA ILE A 141 15.30 -22.28 -15.92
C ILE A 141 15.33 -21.60 -14.54
N VAL A 142 14.14 -21.37 -13.97
CA VAL A 142 13.97 -20.61 -12.73
C VAL A 142 13.76 -21.56 -11.55
N ASN A 143 14.54 -21.34 -10.49
CA ASN A 143 14.50 -22.14 -9.26
C ASN A 143 14.46 -21.26 -8.01
N GLY A 144 13.72 -21.69 -6.99
CA GLY A 144 13.73 -21.11 -5.66
C GLY A 144 12.35 -20.68 -5.17
N GLN A 145 12.33 -19.84 -4.13
CA GLN A 145 11.11 -19.57 -3.37
C GLN A 145 10.80 -18.08 -3.27
N LYS A 146 9.51 -17.75 -3.35
CA LYS A 146 8.97 -16.42 -3.09
C LYS A 146 7.94 -16.49 -1.98
N LYS A 147 8.09 -15.62 -0.98
CA LYS A 147 7.25 -15.61 0.22
C LYS A 147 6.55 -14.27 0.34
N TRP A 148 5.31 -14.30 0.83
CA TRP A 148 4.46 -13.12 1.05
C TRP A 148 4.01 -12.42 -0.25
N ILE A 149 3.74 -13.21 -1.29
CA ILE A 149 3.31 -12.67 -2.59
C ILE A 149 1.81 -12.43 -2.56
N THR A 150 1.41 -11.17 -2.45
CA THR A 150 0.01 -10.74 -2.55
C THR A 150 -0.56 -11.13 -3.92
N ASN A 151 -1.80 -11.60 -3.94
CA ASN A 151 -2.51 -12.16 -5.10
C ASN A 151 -1.93 -13.43 -5.71
N GLY A 152 -0.82 -13.97 -5.18
CA GLY A 152 -0.09 -15.07 -5.83
C GLY A 152 -0.96 -16.28 -6.14
N ILE A 153 -1.85 -16.68 -5.22
CA ILE A 153 -2.70 -17.87 -5.36
C ILE A 153 -3.68 -17.81 -6.55
N TRP A 154 -3.97 -16.61 -7.06
CA TRP A 154 -4.86 -16.40 -8.20
C TRP A 154 -4.13 -15.97 -9.48
N ALA A 155 -2.86 -15.60 -9.38
CA ALA A 155 -2.13 -14.97 -10.47
C ALA A 155 -1.70 -15.97 -11.54
N ASP A 156 -1.95 -15.64 -12.81
CA ASP A 156 -1.46 -16.43 -13.96
C ASP A 156 0.03 -16.16 -14.22
N TYR A 157 0.51 -14.96 -13.88
CA TYR A 157 1.91 -14.55 -14.00
C TYR A 157 2.36 -13.74 -12.78
N GLY A 158 3.65 -13.82 -12.48
CA GLY A 158 4.32 -13.00 -11.48
C GLY A 158 5.51 -12.27 -12.06
N THR A 159 5.59 -10.95 -11.81
CA THR A 159 6.82 -10.20 -12.04
C THR A 159 7.80 -10.50 -10.91
N MET A 160 8.92 -11.14 -11.22
CA MET A 160 9.86 -11.64 -10.21
C MET A 160 11.27 -11.11 -10.41
N LEU A 161 11.84 -10.57 -9.33
CA LEU A 161 13.28 -10.37 -9.25
C LEU A 161 13.95 -11.73 -9.06
N VAL A 162 14.88 -12.07 -9.94
CA VAL A 162 15.64 -13.32 -9.95
C VAL A 162 17.12 -13.03 -10.15
N ARG A 163 17.99 -13.96 -9.74
CA ARG A 163 19.42 -13.88 -9.98
C ARG A 163 19.77 -14.57 -11.28
N THR A 164 20.20 -13.80 -12.28
CA THR A 164 20.71 -14.32 -13.56
C THR A 164 22.24 -14.25 -13.66
N GLY A 165 22.88 -13.44 -12.81
CA GLY A 165 24.34 -13.23 -12.81
C GLY A 165 24.97 -13.46 -11.43
N SER A 166 26.09 -12.79 -11.19
CA SER A 166 26.88 -12.92 -9.96
C SER A 166 26.15 -12.46 -8.71
N ALA A 167 26.78 -12.65 -7.55
CA ALA A 167 26.31 -12.06 -6.30
C ALA A 167 26.20 -10.52 -6.41
N GLY A 168 25.27 -9.95 -5.63
CA GLY A 168 25.04 -8.51 -5.54
C GLY A 168 24.00 -7.94 -6.54
N PRO A 169 23.78 -6.61 -6.49
CA PRO A 169 22.74 -5.90 -7.23
C PRO A 169 22.77 -6.08 -8.76
N SER A 170 23.97 -6.12 -9.35
CA SER A 170 24.17 -6.20 -10.80
C SER A 170 23.90 -7.58 -11.39
N GLY A 171 23.75 -8.61 -10.55
CA GLY A 171 23.39 -9.96 -10.99
C GLY A 171 21.89 -10.25 -10.96
N LEU A 172 21.05 -9.25 -10.68
CA LEU A 172 19.61 -9.41 -10.56
C LEU A 172 18.88 -8.93 -11.82
N SER A 173 17.83 -9.64 -12.22
CA SER A 173 17.00 -9.36 -13.39
C SER A 173 15.52 -9.49 -13.03
N LEU A 174 14.64 -8.81 -13.76
CA LEU A 174 13.19 -9.01 -13.63
C LEU A 174 12.70 -9.96 -14.74
N LEU A 175 11.94 -10.98 -14.37
CA LEU A 175 11.28 -11.88 -15.30
C LEU A 175 9.76 -11.86 -15.10
N LEU A 176 9.02 -11.99 -16.20
CA LEU A 176 7.60 -12.36 -16.16
C LEU A 176 7.48 -13.88 -16.09
N VAL A 177 7.29 -14.41 -14.89
CA VAL A 177 7.27 -15.85 -14.62
C VAL A 177 5.83 -16.38 -14.68
N PRO A 178 5.51 -17.40 -15.49
CA PRO A 178 4.20 -18.03 -15.46
C PRO A 178 3.98 -18.75 -14.12
N LEU A 179 2.75 -18.72 -13.63
CA LEU A 179 2.39 -19.23 -12.31
C LEU A 179 1.33 -20.33 -12.40
N LYS A 180 0.05 -19.95 -12.29
CA LYS A 180 -1.07 -20.88 -12.16
C LYS A 180 -1.09 -21.95 -13.26
N GLY A 181 -1.04 -23.21 -12.83
CA GLY A 181 -1.09 -24.38 -13.73
C GLY A 181 0.19 -24.64 -14.53
N HIS A 182 1.26 -23.89 -14.30
CA HIS A 182 2.52 -24.10 -14.99
C HIS A 182 3.34 -25.22 -14.33
N PRO A 183 3.96 -26.15 -15.10
CA PRO A 183 4.85 -27.16 -14.55
C PRO A 183 5.97 -26.55 -13.71
N GLY A 184 6.27 -27.18 -12.57
CA GLY A 184 7.31 -26.73 -11.64
C GLY A 184 6.89 -25.60 -10.69
N VAL A 185 5.64 -25.13 -10.76
CA VAL A 185 5.13 -24.07 -9.86
C VAL A 185 4.18 -24.67 -8.83
N GLU A 186 4.53 -24.55 -7.55
CA GLU A 186 3.62 -24.83 -6.44
C GLU A 186 3.27 -23.55 -5.68
N MET A 187 1.99 -23.36 -5.37
CA MET A 187 1.50 -22.18 -4.66
C MET A 187 0.60 -22.56 -3.50
N ARG A 188 0.84 -21.95 -2.34
CA ARG A 188 -0.01 -22.13 -1.16
C ARG A 188 -0.26 -20.80 -0.43
N LYS A 189 -1.50 -20.60 0.01
CA LYS A 189 -1.89 -19.43 0.82
C LYS A 189 -1.21 -19.50 2.19
N LEU A 190 -0.71 -18.36 2.66
CA LEU A 190 -0.16 -18.19 4.00
C LEU A 190 -1.24 -17.66 4.95
N ALA A 191 -1.37 -18.27 6.12
CA ALA A 191 -2.20 -17.74 7.20
C ALA A 191 -1.51 -16.49 7.79
N VAL A 192 -2.18 -15.35 7.70
CA VAL A 192 -1.71 -14.03 8.17
C VAL A 192 -2.67 -13.46 9.20
N SER A 193 -2.27 -12.45 9.97
CA SER A 193 -3.12 -11.86 11.02
C SER A 193 -4.27 -11.01 10.47
N GLY A 194 -4.02 -10.25 9.41
CA GLY A 194 -4.96 -9.37 8.71
C GLY A 194 -4.74 -9.44 7.19
N ALA A 195 -5.55 -8.73 6.43
CA ALA A 195 -5.59 -8.75 4.97
C ALA A 195 -5.86 -10.16 4.42
N GLN A 196 -6.82 -10.88 5.01
CA GLN A 196 -7.19 -12.25 4.65
C GLN A 196 -7.58 -12.38 3.18
N THR A 197 -8.21 -11.33 2.64
CA THR A 197 -8.63 -11.26 1.24
C THR A 197 -7.46 -11.09 0.26
N SER A 198 -6.28 -10.59 0.68
CA SER A 198 -5.12 -10.34 -0.21
C SER A 198 -4.50 -11.60 -0.85
N GLY A 199 -4.85 -12.80 -0.40
CA GLY A 199 -4.28 -14.03 -0.96
C GLY A 199 -2.75 -14.10 -0.83
N THR A 200 -2.20 -13.66 0.30
CA THR A 200 -0.76 -13.73 0.58
C THR A 200 -0.24 -15.15 0.38
N THR A 201 0.70 -15.33 -0.54
CA THR A 201 1.07 -16.65 -1.07
C THR A 201 2.55 -16.94 -0.87
N PHE A 202 2.85 -18.22 -0.65
CA PHE A 202 4.17 -18.80 -0.82
C PHE A 202 4.20 -19.52 -2.16
N ILE A 203 5.22 -19.24 -2.97
CA ILE A 203 5.43 -19.79 -4.30
C ILE A 203 6.77 -20.53 -4.29
N ASP A 204 6.72 -21.80 -4.66
CA ASP A 204 7.89 -22.65 -4.91
C ASP A 204 8.06 -22.83 -6.42
N LEU A 205 9.30 -22.73 -6.88
CA LEU A 205 9.67 -22.81 -8.29
C LEU A 205 10.75 -23.89 -8.42
N ASP A 206 10.41 -25.00 -9.07
CA ASP A 206 11.30 -26.12 -9.38
C ASP A 206 11.40 -26.27 -10.90
N ASN A 207 12.56 -25.90 -11.45
CA ASN A 207 12.88 -26.00 -12.86
C ASN A 207 11.83 -25.39 -13.80
N VAL A 208 11.30 -24.22 -13.42
CA VAL A 208 10.28 -23.51 -14.19
C VAL A 208 10.90 -22.91 -15.45
N ILE A 209 10.42 -23.34 -16.62
CA ILE A 209 10.89 -22.85 -17.92
C ILE A 209 10.22 -21.52 -18.24
N VAL A 210 11.02 -20.49 -18.46
CA VAL A 210 10.57 -19.12 -18.78
C VAL A 210 11.21 -18.67 -20.09
N PRO A 211 10.46 -18.33 -21.16
CA PRO A 211 11.05 -17.88 -22.42
C PRO A 211 12.00 -16.70 -22.24
N ILE A 212 13.08 -16.62 -23.04
CA ILE A 212 14.03 -15.50 -22.96
C ILE A 212 13.34 -14.15 -23.19
N SER A 213 12.27 -14.13 -23.98
CA SER A 213 11.42 -12.97 -24.27
C SER A 213 10.64 -12.44 -23.06
N ASN A 214 10.55 -13.21 -21.97
CA ASN A 214 9.91 -12.78 -20.74
C ASN A 214 10.86 -12.00 -19.82
N LEU A 215 12.11 -11.75 -20.25
CA LEU A 215 12.99 -10.80 -19.61
C LEU A 215 12.37 -9.40 -19.68
N ILE A 216 12.20 -8.78 -18.53
CA ILE A 216 11.68 -7.44 -18.39
C ILE A 216 12.88 -6.48 -18.41
N GLY A 217 13.01 -5.71 -19.48
CA GLY A 217 14.13 -4.79 -19.69
C GLY A 217 15.43 -5.50 -20.02
N LYS A 218 16.53 -5.08 -19.37
CA LYS A 218 17.89 -5.58 -19.59
C LYS A 218 18.33 -6.47 -18.44
N GLU A 219 19.07 -7.52 -18.79
CA GLU A 219 19.65 -8.44 -17.81
C GLU A 219 20.61 -7.70 -16.85
N GLY A 220 20.60 -8.06 -15.57
CA GLY A 220 21.42 -7.43 -14.52
C GLY A 220 20.91 -6.07 -14.02
N MET A 221 19.85 -5.54 -14.63
CA MET A 221 19.24 -4.26 -14.25
C MET A 221 18.04 -4.41 -13.32
N GLY A 222 17.73 -5.64 -12.91
CA GLY A 222 16.60 -5.99 -12.05
C GLY A 222 16.58 -5.23 -10.73
N MET A 223 17.73 -5.05 -10.06
CA MET A 223 17.76 -4.22 -8.83
C MET A 223 17.41 -2.77 -9.12
N LYS A 224 17.92 -2.19 -10.22
CA LYS A 224 17.64 -0.79 -10.58
C LYS A 224 16.17 -0.61 -10.89
N TYR A 225 15.57 -1.58 -11.59
CA TYR A 225 14.12 -1.64 -11.75
C TYR A 225 13.51 -1.70 -10.35
N THR A 226 13.86 -2.68 -9.55
CA THR A 226 13.29 -2.91 -8.21
C THR A 226 13.42 -1.75 -7.19
N VAL A 227 14.49 -0.96 -7.13
CA VAL A 227 14.57 0.06 -6.05
C VAL A 227 13.55 1.17 -6.20
N THR A 228 13.03 1.33 -7.39
CA THR A 228 12.51 2.62 -7.72
C THR A 228 11.02 2.73 -7.24
N ASN A 229 10.13 1.71 -7.25
CA ASN A 229 8.66 1.85 -7.01
C ASN A 229 8.27 2.17 -5.59
N PHE A 230 9.24 2.06 -4.70
CA PHE A 230 8.98 2.19 -3.29
C PHE A 230 8.36 3.49 -2.90
N ASN A 231 8.68 4.60 -3.57
CA ASN A 231 8.10 5.87 -3.15
C ASN A 231 6.58 5.88 -3.39
N HIS A 232 6.11 5.34 -4.52
CA HIS A 232 4.69 5.19 -4.79
C HIS A 232 4.03 4.13 -3.89
N GLU A 233 4.69 2.98 -3.68
CA GLU A 233 4.19 1.95 -2.76
C GLU A 233 4.08 2.49 -1.33
N ARG A 234 5.12 3.16 -0.82
CA ARG A 234 5.15 3.76 0.52
C ARG A 234 4.04 4.77 0.71
N ILE A 235 3.80 5.63 -0.27
CA ILE A 235 2.70 6.60 -0.21
C ILE A 235 1.33 5.94 -0.31
N SER A 236 1.19 4.90 -1.13
CA SER A 236 -0.01 4.06 -1.15
C SER A 236 -0.32 3.47 0.24
N LEU A 237 0.70 2.89 0.88
CA LEU A 237 0.60 2.34 2.23
C LEU A 237 0.34 3.43 3.28
N ALA A 238 0.97 4.61 3.14
CA ALA A 238 0.73 5.75 4.03
C ALA A 238 -0.74 6.17 3.99
N ILE A 239 -1.29 6.32 2.80
CA ILE A 239 -2.71 6.67 2.58
C ILE A 239 -3.63 5.59 3.14
N THR A 240 -3.32 4.32 2.86
CA THR A 240 -4.09 3.18 3.36
C THR A 240 -4.15 3.23 4.89
N GLY A 241 -3.00 3.36 5.55
CA GLY A 241 -2.91 3.48 7.00
C GLY A 241 -3.64 4.70 7.55
N THR A 242 -3.57 5.87 6.89
CA THR A 242 -4.32 7.06 7.29
C THR A 242 -5.83 6.86 7.20
N VAL A 243 -6.32 6.25 6.12
CA VAL A 243 -7.76 5.99 5.96
C VAL A 243 -8.25 4.96 6.98
N GLN A 244 -7.48 3.90 7.24
CA GLN A 244 -7.78 2.94 8.31
C GLN A 244 -7.83 3.63 9.69
N ALA A 245 -6.91 4.56 9.95
CA ALA A 245 -6.90 5.35 11.18
C ALA A 245 -8.14 6.25 11.31
N ARG A 246 -8.58 6.88 10.20
CA ARG A 246 -9.85 7.62 10.13
C ARG A 246 -11.04 6.74 10.46
N VAL A 247 -11.14 5.56 9.82
CA VAL A 247 -12.22 4.59 10.07
C VAL A 247 -12.25 4.18 11.54
N ALA A 248 -11.10 3.85 12.13
CA ALA A 248 -11.01 3.46 13.55
C ALA A 248 -11.49 4.59 14.48
N LEU A 249 -10.93 5.79 14.30
CA LEU A 249 -11.20 6.92 15.18
C LEU A 249 -12.65 7.43 15.03
N SER A 250 -13.17 7.51 13.81
CA SER A 250 -14.56 7.93 13.58
C SER A 250 -15.57 6.90 14.09
N SER A 251 -15.27 5.60 13.96
CA SER A 251 -16.12 4.54 14.50
C SER A 251 -16.16 4.61 16.03
N ALA A 252 -15.00 4.86 16.67
CA ALA A 252 -14.92 5.10 18.11
C ALA A 252 -15.71 6.34 18.53
N PHE A 253 -15.57 7.45 17.80
CA PHE A 253 -16.33 8.67 18.06
C PHE A 253 -17.84 8.40 18.01
N ALA A 254 -18.32 7.81 16.91
CA ALA A 254 -19.74 7.48 16.72
C ALA A 254 -20.28 6.52 17.79
N TYR A 255 -19.47 5.56 18.24
CA TYR A 255 -19.82 4.67 19.34
C TYR A 255 -19.94 5.44 20.66
N THR A 256 -18.97 6.30 20.99
CA THR A 256 -18.97 7.06 22.25
C THR A 256 -20.11 8.07 22.38
N MET A 257 -20.65 8.55 21.25
CA MET A 257 -21.85 9.39 21.19
C MET A 257 -23.13 8.66 21.57
N LYS A 258 -23.16 7.33 21.48
CA LYS A 258 -24.35 6.49 21.70
C LYS A 258 -24.24 5.63 22.95
N ARG A 259 -23.04 5.18 23.29
CA ARG A 259 -22.81 4.28 24.42
C ARG A 259 -22.96 5.04 25.73
N GLU A 260 -23.89 4.61 26.56
CA GLU A 260 -24.08 5.16 27.90
C GLU A 260 -23.32 4.36 28.96
N ALA A 261 -22.75 5.07 29.93
CA ALA A 261 -22.21 4.55 31.17
C ALA A 261 -22.23 5.66 32.22
N PHE A 262 -22.45 5.29 33.49
CA PHE A 262 -22.51 6.26 34.60
C PHE A 262 -23.54 7.39 34.35
N GLY A 263 -24.68 7.06 33.74
CA GLY A 263 -25.81 7.97 33.51
C GLY A 263 -25.62 9.03 32.41
N LYS A 264 -24.57 8.94 31.60
CA LYS A 264 -24.28 9.83 30.47
C LYS A 264 -23.67 9.06 29.30
N THR A 265 -23.51 9.70 28.13
CA THR A 265 -22.76 9.09 27.03
C THR A 265 -21.27 9.01 27.40
N LEU A 266 -20.53 8.08 26.78
CA LEU A 266 -19.09 8.00 26.98
C LEU A 266 -18.40 9.31 26.55
N LEU A 267 -18.89 9.99 25.51
CA LEU A 267 -18.29 11.24 25.05
C LEU A 267 -18.42 12.38 26.08
N ASP A 268 -19.39 12.33 26.99
CA ASP A 268 -19.53 13.33 28.06
C ASP A 268 -18.37 13.27 29.07
N GLN A 269 -17.65 12.15 29.12
CA GLN A 269 -16.51 11.95 30.01
C GLN A 269 -15.26 12.67 29.46
N PRO A 270 -14.64 13.60 30.22
CA PRO A 270 -13.46 14.33 29.76
C PRO A 270 -12.30 13.44 29.29
N VAL A 271 -12.10 12.30 29.96
CA VAL A 271 -11.05 11.33 29.61
C VAL A 271 -11.23 10.72 28.21
N VAL A 272 -12.49 10.54 27.78
CA VAL A 272 -12.81 10.03 26.43
C VAL A 272 -12.51 11.09 25.38
N ARG A 273 -12.97 12.33 25.59
CA ARG A 273 -12.68 13.46 24.69
C ARG A 273 -11.18 13.70 24.54
N HIS A 274 -10.43 13.69 25.65
CA HIS A 274 -8.98 13.85 25.64
C HIS A 274 -8.27 12.73 24.84
N ARG A 275 -8.72 11.48 25.00
CA ARG A 275 -8.15 10.34 24.26
C ARG A 275 -8.38 10.47 22.75
N ILE A 276 -9.61 10.83 22.35
CA ILE A 276 -9.95 11.06 20.95
C ILE A 276 -9.15 12.24 20.39
N ALA A 277 -9.06 13.35 21.13
CA ALA A 277 -8.35 14.55 20.69
C ALA A 277 -6.85 14.29 20.41
N LYS A 278 -6.17 13.51 21.27
CA LYS A 278 -4.77 13.12 21.03
C LYS A 278 -4.58 12.36 19.72
N CYS A 279 -5.45 11.37 19.45
CA CYS A 279 -5.40 10.61 18.21
C CYS A 279 -5.75 11.48 17.00
N GLY A 280 -6.78 12.33 17.13
CA GLY A 280 -7.22 13.25 16.08
C GLY A 280 -6.14 14.24 15.67
N ALA A 281 -5.39 14.79 16.63
CA ALA A 281 -4.28 15.71 16.35
C ALA A 281 -3.19 15.04 15.50
N GLU A 282 -2.78 13.82 15.86
CA GLU A 282 -1.77 13.08 15.08
C GLU A 282 -2.30 12.64 13.71
N LEU A 283 -3.59 12.29 13.62
CA LEU A 283 -4.24 11.88 12.38
C LEU A 283 -4.32 12.99 11.35
N GLU A 284 -4.72 14.20 11.76
CA GLU A 284 -4.80 15.34 10.84
C GLU A 284 -3.39 15.85 10.47
N ALA A 285 -2.42 15.79 11.38
CA ALA A 285 -1.02 16.10 11.08
C ALA A 285 -0.43 15.13 10.05
N LEU A 286 -0.70 13.83 10.20
CA LEU A 286 -0.31 12.82 9.21
C LEU A 286 -0.96 13.08 7.86
N TRP A 287 -2.25 13.42 7.83
CA TRP A 287 -2.94 13.67 6.57
C TRP A 287 -2.35 14.88 5.82
N ALA A 288 -2.00 15.95 6.53
CA ALA A 288 -1.30 17.09 5.95
C ALA A 288 0.06 16.69 5.35
N LEU A 289 0.85 15.87 6.07
CA LEU A 289 2.12 15.33 5.56
C LEU A 289 1.91 14.49 4.29
N VAL A 290 0.93 13.59 4.30
CA VAL A 290 0.60 12.75 3.14
C VAL A 290 0.22 13.61 1.94
N GLU A 291 -0.62 14.63 2.12
CA GLU A 291 -1.04 15.51 1.03
C GLU A 291 0.13 16.31 0.45
N GLN A 292 1.02 16.83 1.30
CA GLN A 292 2.22 17.53 0.88
C GLN A 292 3.14 16.61 0.05
N VAL A 293 3.44 15.40 0.54
CA VAL A 293 4.34 14.48 -0.17
C VAL A 293 3.72 14.02 -1.49
N VAL A 294 2.41 13.77 -1.52
CA VAL A 294 1.71 13.44 -2.76
C VAL A 294 1.82 14.58 -3.77
N HIS A 295 1.57 15.81 -3.33
CA HIS A 295 1.69 16.98 -4.21
C HIS A 295 3.11 17.07 -4.79
N GLN A 296 4.15 16.93 -3.97
CA GLN A 296 5.54 16.95 -4.41
C GLN A 296 5.88 15.81 -5.38
N LEU A 297 5.36 14.59 -5.17
CA LEU A 297 5.55 13.46 -6.08
C LEU A 297 4.85 13.63 -7.44
N THR A 298 3.75 14.39 -7.47
CA THR A 298 2.95 14.62 -8.69
C THR A 298 3.30 15.92 -9.41
N SER A 299 4.03 16.81 -8.75
CA SER A 299 4.51 18.06 -9.33
C SER A 299 5.87 17.81 -9.98
N PRO A 300 6.10 18.27 -11.22
CA PRO A 300 7.40 18.10 -11.87
C PRO A 300 8.49 18.80 -11.06
N SER A 301 9.39 18.02 -10.46
CA SER A 301 10.66 18.52 -9.92
C SER A 301 11.72 18.38 -11.01
N SER A 302 12.44 19.46 -11.30
CA SER A 302 13.50 19.48 -12.33
C SER A 302 14.86 18.99 -11.81
N ALA A 303 14.97 18.58 -10.55
CA ALA A 303 16.24 18.25 -9.91
C ALA A 303 16.22 16.91 -9.18
N ASP A 304 17.21 16.06 -9.47
CA ASP A 304 17.47 14.76 -8.82
C ASP A 304 17.53 14.86 -7.28
N GLU A 305 18.00 15.97 -6.74
CA GLU A 305 18.07 16.21 -5.29
C GLU A 305 16.69 16.29 -4.65
N GLY A 306 15.74 16.92 -5.34
CA GLY A 306 14.35 16.99 -4.88
C GLY A 306 13.71 15.60 -4.83
N GLU A 307 14.01 14.72 -5.79
CA GLU A 307 13.50 13.34 -5.78
C GLU A 307 14.01 12.53 -4.60
N VAL A 308 15.28 12.72 -4.21
CA VAL A 308 15.89 12.05 -3.06
C VAL A 308 15.25 12.52 -1.75
N GLU A 309 15.02 13.82 -1.60
CA GLU A 309 14.39 14.39 -0.40
C GLU A 309 12.94 13.90 -0.27
N ILE A 310 12.19 13.93 -1.38
CA ILE A 310 10.81 13.43 -1.45
C ILE A 310 10.77 11.93 -1.10
N GLY A 311 11.76 11.14 -1.54
CA GLY A 311 11.88 9.74 -1.18
C GLY A 311 12.04 9.51 0.33
N ALA A 312 12.84 10.35 1.00
CA ALA A 312 13.00 10.31 2.45
C ALA A 312 11.69 10.67 3.16
N MET A 313 11.01 11.72 2.69
CA MET A 313 9.72 12.15 3.23
C MET A 313 8.61 11.11 3.03
N ALA A 314 8.59 10.41 1.88
CA ALA A 314 7.66 9.32 1.62
C ALA A 314 7.88 8.13 2.57
N ALA A 315 9.14 7.79 2.86
CA ALA A 315 9.50 6.77 3.85
C ALA A 315 9.01 7.16 5.25
N LEU A 316 9.24 8.42 5.68
CA LEU A 316 8.78 8.93 6.98
C LEU A 316 7.24 8.99 7.07
N ALA A 317 6.55 9.42 6.01
CA ALA A 317 5.09 9.46 5.96
C ALA A 317 4.49 8.06 6.14
N LYS A 318 5.07 7.05 5.49
CA LYS A 318 4.66 5.65 5.65
C LYS A 318 4.86 5.15 7.07
N VAL A 319 6.04 5.39 7.67
CA VAL A 319 6.32 5.05 9.06
C VAL A 319 5.30 5.69 10.01
N GLN A 320 5.05 6.98 9.83
CA GLN A 320 4.12 7.72 10.67
C GLN A 320 2.69 7.20 10.50
N ALA A 321 2.28 6.81 9.29
CA ALA A 321 0.97 6.22 9.06
C ALA A 321 0.73 4.93 9.86
N GLY A 322 1.72 4.03 9.89
CA GLY A 322 1.64 2.82 10.71
C GLY A 322 1.52 3.12 12.22
N ARG A 323 2.27 4.10 12.72
CA ARG A 323 2.23 4.52 14.14
C ARG A 323 0.90 5.17 14.53
N VAL A 324 0.40 6.07 13.69
CA VAL A 324 -0.88 6.75 13.93
C VAL A 324 -2.05 5.77 13.83
N LEU A 325 -2.00 4.82 12.88
CA LEU A 325 -2.98 3.74 12.79
C LEU A 325 -3.03 2.93 14.08
N ASP A 326 -1.89 2.45 14.58
CA ASP A 326 -1.81 1.67 15.82
C ASP A 326 -2.42 2.45 17.00
N LYS A 327 -2.08 3.74 17.15
CA LYS A 327 -2.66 4.60 18.18
C LYS A 327 -4.18 4.77 18.05
N CYS A 328 -4.68 5.04 16.85
CA CYS A 328 -6.11 5.24 16.61
C CYS A 328 -6.90 3.94 16.84
N VAL A 329 -6.37 2.81 16.42
CA VAL A 329 -7.01 1.50 16.61
C VAL A 329 -7.00 1.08 18.08
N ARG A 330 -5.88 1.23 18.80
CA ARG A 330 -5.84 0.98 20.26
C ARG A 330 -6.80 1.89 21.03
N CYS A 331 -6.90 3.16 20.62
CA CYS A 331 -7.88 4.09 21.16
C CYS A 331 -9.31 3.55 20.94
N ALA A 332 -9.63 3.12 19.72
CA ALA A 332 -10.93 2.57 19.37
C ALA A 332 -11.25 1.29 20.18
N VAL A 333 -10.34 0.31 20.21
CA VAL A 333 -10.52 -0.94 20.98
C VAL A 333 -10.87 -0.62 22.44
N LEU A 334 -10.11 0.27 23.08
CA LEU A 334 -10.32 0.62 24.48
C LEU A 334 -11.62 1.42 24.73
N LEU A 335 -12.09 2.21 23.76
CA LEU A 335 -13.37 2.92 23.86
C LEU A 335 -14.57 2.00 23.61
N PHE A 336 -14.43 1.00 22.73
CA PHE A 336 -15.43 -0.06 22.57
C PHE A 336 -15.44 -1.05 23.74
N GLY A 337 -14.37 -1.11 24.53
CA GLY A 337 -14.24 -2.02 25.67
C GLY A 337 -14.26 -3.48 25.23
N GLY A 338 -15.02 -4.33 25.94
CA GLY A 338 -15.15 -5.76 25.59
C GLY A 338 -15.59 -5.99 24.14
N SER A 339 -16.47 -5.16 23.60
CA SER A 339 -16.92 -5.25 22.20
C SER A 339 -15.78 -5.06 21.19
N GLY A 340 -14.77 -4.25 21.53
CA GLY A 340 -13.60 -4.02 20.67
C GLY A 340 -12.60 -5.18 20.66
N TYR A 341 -12.77 -6.13 21.58
CA TYR A 341 -11.97 -7.35 21.69
C TYR A 341 -12.63 -8.56 21.02
N THR A 342 -13.95 -8.51 20.78
CA THR A 342 -14.71 -9.62 20.21
C THR A 342 -14.70 -9.59 18.68
N LYS A 343 -14.46 -10.74 18.06
CA LYS A 343 -14.52 -10.98 16.60
C LYS A 343 -15.93 -10.91 15.99
N SER A 344 -16.92 -10.40 16.72
CA SER A 344 -18.32 -10.36 16.34
C SER A 344 -19.03 -9.18 16.99
N GLY A 345 -20.20 -8.82 16.46
CA GLY A 345 -21.04 -7.76 17.01
C GLY A 345 -20.52 -6.36 16.68
N GLN A 346 -20.88 -5.37 17.51
CA GLN A 346 -20.71 -3.95 17.17
C GLN A 346 -19.25 -3.49 17.04
N GLY A 347 -18.30 -4.18 17.68
CA GLY A 347 -16.87 -3.83 17.61
C GLY A 347 -16.06 -4.71 16.63
N GLU A 348 -16.73 -5.56 15.85
CA GLU A 348 -16.07 -6.51 14.92
C GLU A 348 -15.10 -5.83 13.95
N LEU A 349 -15.49 -4.68 13.37
CA LEU A 349 -14.60 -3.92 12.49
C LEU A 349 -13.35 -3.42 13.22
N ILE A 350 -13.49 -3.01 14.49
CA ILE A 350 -12.37 -2.53 15.30
C ILE A 350 -11.42 -3.68 15.66
N GLU A 351 -11.97 -4.85 15.98
CA GLU A 351 -11.18 -6.07 16.17
C GLU A 351 -10.40 -6.42 14.89
N MET A 352 -11.05 -6.37 13.72
CA MET A 352 -10.40 -6.64 12.44
C MET A 352 -9.25 -5.65 12.19
N LEU A 353 -9.51 -4.35 12.35
CA LEU A 353 -8.49 -3.30 12.22
C LEU A 353 -7.32 -3.49 13.19
N SER A 354 -7.56 -4.04 14.39
CA SER A 354 -6.48 -4.34 15.35
C SER A 354 -5.49 -5.39 14.85
N ARG A 355 -5.92 -6.27 13.94
CA ARG A 355 -5.05 -7.26 13.30
C ARG A 355 -4.33 -6.75 12.05
N GLU A 356 -4.87 -5.69 11.42
CA GLU A 356 -4.31 -5.02 10.24
C GLU A 356 -3.08 -4.15 10.54
N VAL A 357 -2.94 -3.66 11.78
CA VAL A 357 -1.93 -2.63 12.17
C VAL A 357 -0.48 -3.00 11.80
N HIS A 358 -0.18 -4.29 11.69
CA HIS A 358 1.15 -4.78 11.35
C HIS A 358 1.52 -4.51 9.89
N GLY A 359 0.54 -4.53 8.98
CA GLY A 359 0.78 -4.43 7.54
C GLY A 359 1.52 -3.14 7.16
N PRO A 360 0.95 -1.96 7.41
CA PRO A 360 1.62 -0.67 7.15
C PRO A 360 2.94 -0.47 7.90
N ARG A 361 3.25 -1.25 8.93
CA ARG A 361 4.53 -1.18 9.66
C ARG A 361 5.61 -2.11 9.08
N ILE A 362 5.21 -3.14 8.32
CA ILE A 362 6.10 -4.17 7.76
C ILE A 362 6.28 -4.01 6.24
N PHE A 363 5.20 -3.82 5.49
CA PHE A 363 5.19 -3.81 4.01
C PHE A 363 5.87 -2.56 3.44
N GLY A 364 6.38 -2.58 2.20
CA GLY A 364 7.06 -1.43 1.57
C GLY A 364 8.32 -0.93 2.30
N GLY A 365 8.92 -1.80 3.13
CA GLY A 365 10.05 -1.52 4.02
C GLY A 365 9.61 -1.43 5.49
N SER A 366 10.32 -2.16 6.36
CA SER A 366 10.04 -2.12 7.81
C SER A 366 10.32 -0.74 8.38
N GLU A 367 9.67 -0.43 9.50
CA GLU A 367 9.80 0.86 10.18
C GLU A 367 11.26 1.28 10.41
N ASP A 368 12.09 0.39 10.96
CA ASP A 368 13.48 0.69 11.28
C ASP A 368 14.33 0.94 10.02
N ILE A 369 14.10 0.15 8.96
CA ILE A 369 14.80 0.30 7.67
C ILE A 369 14.44 1.63 7.01
N LEU A 370 13.17 2.04 7.10
CA LEU A 370 12.72 3.30 6.49
C LEU A 370 13.19 4.53 7.26
N LEU A 371 13.27 4.45 8.60
CA LEU A 371 13.85 5.52 9.42
C LEU A 371 15.33 5.72 9.10
N ASP A 372 16.09 4.63 9.04
CA ASP A 372 17.50 4.66 8.63
C ASP A 372 17.68 5.16 7.19
N LEU A 373 16.87 4.66 6.24
CA LEU A 373 16.90 5.10 4.84
C LEU A 373 16.70 6.62 4.73
N ALA A 374 15.70 7.16 5.42
CA ALA A 374 15.40 8.58 5.37
C ALA A 374 16.60 9.42 5.84
N VAL A 375 17.20 9.07 6.98
CA VAL A 375 18.37 9.79 7.51
C VAL A 375 19.57 9.65 6.57
N ARG A 376 19.84 8.46 6.01
CA ARG A 376 20.92 8.26 5.04
C ARG A 376 20.73 9.08 3.76
N GLN A 377 19.50 9.20 3.26
CA GLN A 377 19.20 10.03 2.09
C GLN A 377 19.43 11.52 2.37
N LEU A 378 18.92 12.02 3.49
CA LEU A 378 19.12 13.41 3.91
C LEU A 378 20.60 13.73 4.16
N ALA A 379 21.36 12.82 4.77
CA ALA A 379 22.80 12.99 4.96
C ALA A 379 23.56 13.09 3.63
N LYS A 380 23.22 12.25 2.64
CA LYS A 380 23.81 12.33 1.28
C LYS A 380 23.51 13.68 0.62
N LEU A 381 22.29 14.17 0.75
CA LEU A 381 21.90 15.48 0.24
C LEU A 381 22.68 16.61 0.91
N TYR A 382 22.81 16.55 2.24
CA TYR A 382 23.59 17.53 2.99
C TYR A 382 25.05 17.57 2.54
N VAL A 383 25.70 16.41 2.38
CA VAL A 383 27.09 16.35 1.90
C VAL A 383 27.22 16.90 0.48
N LYS A 384 26.30 16.54 -0.42
CA LYS A 384 26.31 16.99 -1.82
C LYS A 384 26.13 18.50 -1.94
N THR A 385 25.17 19.05 -1.21
CA THR A 385 24.90 20.50 -1.16
C THR A 385 26.02 21.27 -0.46
N SER A 386 26.62 20.71 0.60
CA SER A 386 27.76 21.34 1.29
C SER A 386 29.04 21.32 0.47
N ALA A 387 29.20 20.36 -0.45
CA ALA A 387 30.36 20.25 -1.33
C ALA A 387 30.25 21.10 -2.61
N GLY A 388 29.07 21.62 -2.94
CA GLY A 388 28.81 22.43 -4.13
C GLY A 388 28.10 23.73 -3.78
N SER A 389 28.83 24.85 -3.85
CA SER A 389 28.31 26.22 -3.77
C SER A 389 27.08 26.43 -4.66
N THR A 390 25.87 26.33 -4.11
CA THR A 390 24.67 26.99 -4.66
C THR A 390 23.64 27.13 -3.55
N SER A 391 23.46 28.36 -3.08
CA SER A 391 22.36 28.70 -2.17
C SER A 391 21.03 28.54 -2.91
N ARG A 392 20.14 27.71 -2.37
CA ARG A 392 18.69 27.88 -2.56
C ARG A 392 18.12 28.68 -1.38
N LEU A 393 18.74 29.82 -1.11
CA LEU A 393 18.17 30.91 -0.32
C LEU A 393 18.29 32.17 -1.14
#